data_AF-A0A426YG62-F1
#
_entry.id   AF-A0A426YG62-F1
#
_cell.length_a   1.000
_cell.length_b   1.000
_cell.length_c   1.000
_cell.angle_alpha   90.00
_cell.angle_beta   90.00
_cell.angle_gamma   90.00
#
_symmetry.space_group_name_H-M   'P 1'
#
loop_
_entity.id
_entity.type
_entity.pdbx_description
1 polymer ?
#
loop_
_entity_poly.entity_id
_entity_poly.type
_entity_poly.pdbx_seq_one_letter_code
_entity_poly.pdbx_strand_id
1 'polypeptide(L)'
;RKRKVHAGGGRPIEKVAGRIEETTFLHREAERVESGQPPVKERQPRRATARDVQLLRQRKRKRIVVYSNLLSVVAEGCDQQWQHSDARAKRHREKDRGSGIAEEEVAAKDHKGEEVAVTQRRKVISSDSYCLLQ
;
A
#
# COMPACT_ATOMS: atom_id res chain seq x y z
N ARG A 1 -58.15 -15.04 20.24
CA ARG A 1 -56.95 -15.86 19.96
C ARG A 1 -56.28 -15.34 18.69
N LYS A 2 -55.02 -14.88 18.78
CA LYS A 2 -54.25 -14.27 17.69
C LYS A 2 -53.97 -15.29 16.57
N ARG A 3 -54.09 -14.88 15.29
CA ARG A 3 -53.44 -15.56 14.15
C ARG A 3 -52.29 -14.68 13.65
N LYS A 4 -51.15 -15.33 13.47
CA LYS A 4 -49.88 -14.79 12.98
C LYS A 4 -49.92 -14.84 11.45
N VAL A 5 -49.69 -13.71 10.76
CA VAL A 5 -49.53 -13.66 9.30
C VAL A 5 -48.09 -13.24 9.01
N HIS A 6 -47.41 -14.02 8.18
CA HIS A 6 -46.02 -13.82 7.79
C HIS A 6 -45.89 -12.63 6.82
N ALA A 7 -44.90 -11.77 7.08
CA ALA A 7 -44.43 -10.75 6.16
C ALA A 7 -43.64 -11.41 5.03
N GLY A 8 -44.25 -11.54 3.85
CA GLY A 8 -43.56 -11.76 2.58
C GLY A 8 -43.45 -10.45 1.83
N GLY A 9 -42.46 -9.62 2.21
CA GLY A 9 -42.15 -8.39 1.49
C GLY A 9 -41.39 -8.69 0.20
N GLY A 10 -42.04 -8.48 -0.94
CA GLY A 10 -41.41 -8.40 -2.27
C GLY A 10 -42.17 -7.36 -3.09
N ARG A 11 -41.49 -6.27 -3.49
CA ARG A 11 -42.10 -5.08 -4.11
C ARG A 11 -42.51 -5.35 -5.58
N PRO A 12 -43.55 -4.68 -6.12
CA PRO A 12 -44.11 -4.94 -7.46
C PRO A 12 -43.31 -4.42 -8.68
N ILE A 13 -42.06 -3.97 -8.49
CA ILE A 13 -41.36 -3.15 -9.49
C ILE A 13 -40.71 -3.99 -10.60
N GLU A 14 -40.34 -5.24 -10.33
CA GLU A 14 -39.68 -6.11 -11.33
C GLU A 14 -40.60 -6.55 -12.47
N LYS A 15 -41.93 -6.60 -12.27
CA LYS A 15 -42.88 -7.03 -13.31
C LYS A 15 -43.16 -5.96 -14.36
N VAL A 16 -42.90 -4.69 -14.07
CA VAL A 16 -43.17 -3.59 -15.02
C VAL A 16 -41.95 -3.36 -15.92
N ALA A 17 -40.73 -3.48 -15.40
CA ALA A 17 -39.51 -3.31 -16.18
C ALA A 17 -39.39 -4.33 -17.33
N GLY A 18 -39.67 -5.61 -17.06
CA GLY A 18 -39.63 -6.66 -18.10
C GLY A 18 -40.63 -6.43 -19.24
N ARG A 19 -41.81 -5.86 -18.96
CA ARG A 19 -42.83 -5.56 -20.00
C ARG A 19 -42.44 -4.41 -20.93
N ILE A 20 -41.60 -3.48 -20.47
CA ILE A 20 -41.15 -2.35 -21.28
C ILE A 20 -40.02 -2.78 -22.22
N GLU A 21 -39.12 -3.65 -21.75
CA GLU A 21 -38.08 -4.25 -22.59
C GLU A 21 -38.68 -5.18 -23.66
N GLU A 22 -39.73 -5.94 -23.33
CA GLU A 22 -40.39 -6.85 -24.27
C GLU A 22 -41.14 -6.10 -25.39
N THR A 23 -41.80 -4.98 -25.07
CA THR A 23 -42.51 -4.17 -26.08
C THR A 23 -41.56 -3.39 -26.99
N THR A 24 -40.44 -2.91 -26.47
CA THR A 24 -39.39 -2.26 -27.28
C THR A 24 -38.62 -3.25 -28.16
N PHE A 25 -38.46 -4.50 -27.71
CA PHE A 25 -37.93 -5.58 -28.53
C PHE A 25 -38.84 -5.90 -29.72
N LEU A 26 -40.14 -6.07 -29.48
CA LEU A 26 -41.11 -6.37 -30.53
C LEU A 26 -41.25 -5.25 -31.56
N HIS A 27 -41.23 -3.98 -31.12
CA HIS A 27 -41.25 -2.84 -32.04
C HIS A 27 -39.99 -2.79 -32.93
N ARG A 28 -38.83 -3.10 -32.37
CA ARG A 28 -37.55 -3.16 -33.11
C ARG A 28 -37.48 -4.36 -34.06
N GLU A 29 -38.12 -5.48 -33.72
CA GLU A 29 -38.27 -6.62 -34.63
C GLU A 29 -39.22 -6.32 -35.79
N ALA A 30 -40.36 -5.67 -35.52
CA ALA A 30 -41.32 -5.27 -36.56
C ALA A 30 -40.69 -4.33 -37.60
N GLU A 31 -39.91 -3.34 -37.16
CA GLU A 31 -39.16 -2.41 -38.04
C GLU A 31 -38.09 -3.13 -38.89
N ARG A 32 -37.54 -4.24 -38.40
CA ARG A 32 -36.53 -5.05 -39.11
C ARG A 32 -37.13 -5.98 -40.16
N VAL A 33 -38.32 -6.50 -39.91
CA VAL A 33 -39.08 -7.30 -40.88
C VAL A 33 -39.51 -6.43 -42.05
N GLU A 34 -39.93 -5.19 -41.79
CA GLU A 34 -40.34 -4.24 -42.83
C GLU A 34 -39.17 -3.75 -43.70
N SER A 35 -37.97 -3.65 -43.13
CA SER A 35 -36.76 -3.20 -43.84
C SER A 35 -36.00 -4.32 -44.58
N GLY A 36 -36.46 -5.57 -44.53
CA GLY A 36 -35.80 -6.72 -45.17
C GLY A 36 -34.38 -6.99 -44.65
N GLN A 37 -34.05 -6.45 -43.47
CA GLN A 37 -32.71 -6.51 -42.91
C GLN A 37 -32.50 -7.90 -42.28
N PRO A 38 -31.49 -8.68 -42.71
CA PRO A 38 -31.28 -10.00 -42.14
C PRO A 38 -30.95 -9.90 -40.64
N PRO A 39 -31.39 -10.87 -39.82
CA PRO A 39 -31.11 -10.86 -38.39
C PRO A 39 -29.59 -10.80 -38.20
N VAL A 40 -29.14 -9.91 -37.30
CA VAL A 40 -27.74 -9.83 -36.88
C VAL A 40 -27.37 -11.22 -36.36
N LYS A 41 -26.65 -11.98 -37.19
CA LYS A 41 -26.06 -13.25 -36.77
C LYS A 41 -25.19 -12.95 -35.56
N GLU A 42 -25.65 -13.41 -34.41
CA GLU A 42 -24.91 -13.40 -33.17
C GLU A 42 -23.51 -13.96 -33.48
N ARG A 43 -22.48 -13.10 -33.36
CA ARG A 43 -21.11 -13.48 -33.69
C ARG A 43 -20.69 -14.56 -32.68
N GLN A 44 -20.79 -15.82 -33.10
CA GLN A 44 -20.25 -16.95 -32.36
C GLN A 44 -18.80 -16.65 -31.96
N PRO A 45 -18.39 -16.90 -30.70
CA PRO A 45 -17.02 -16.68 -30.28
C PRO A 45 -16.11 -17.56 -31.12
N ARG A 46 -15.33 -16.94 -31.99
CA ARG A 46 -14.34 -17.64 -32.82
C ARG A 46 -13.39 -18.37 -31.88
N ARG A 47 -13.35 -19.69 -31.97
CA ARG A 47 -12.42 -20.54 -31.22
C ARG A 47 -11.00 -19.99 -31.41
N ALA A 48 -10.32 -19.71 -30.30
CA ALA A 48 -8.96 -19.18 -30.32
C ALA A 48 -8.04 -20.12 -31.11
N THR A 49 -7.25 -19.57 -32.02
CA THR A 49 -6.33 -20.39 -32.82
C THR A 49 -5.14 -20.82 -31.97
N ALA A 50 -4.45 -21.90 -32.36
CA ALA A 50 -3.23 -22.33 -31.69
C ALA A 50 -2.17 -21.20 -31.60
N ARG A 51 -2.14 -20.31 -32.61
CA ARG A 51 -1.27 -19.13 -32.65
C ARG A 51 -1.63 -18.12 -31.55
N ASP A 52 -2.92 -17.90 -31.30
CA ASP A 52 -3.40 -16.98 -30.26
C ASP A 52 -3.03 -17.49 -28.86
N VAL A 53 -3.14 -18.80 -28.63
CA VAL A 53 -2.75 -19.43 -27.37
C VAL A 53 -1.24 -19.34 -27.14
N GLN A 54 -0.44 -19.56 -28.18
CA GLN A 54 1.03 -19.40 -28.10
C GLN A 54 1.42 -17.95 -27.81
N LEU A 55 0.81 -16.98 -28.50
CA LEU A 55 1.05 -15.55 -28.26
C LEU A 55 0.68 -15.17 -26.83
N LEU A 56 -0.44 -15.66 -26.31
CA LEU A 56 -0.86 -15.42 -24.92
C LEU A 56 0.13 -16.02 -23.92
N ARG A 57 0.63 -17.23 -24.16
CA ARG A 57 1.67 -17.86 -23.32
C ARG A 57 2.96 -17.04 -23.32
N GLN A 58 3.40 -16.56 -24.47
CA GLN A 58 4.59 -15.70 -24.56
C GLN A 58 4.40 -14.38 -23.82
N ARG A 59 3.25 -13.72 -24.00
CA ARG A 59 2.90 -12.49 -23.27
C ARG A 59 2.91 -12.71 -21.77
N LYS A 60 2.32 -13.80 -21.28
CA LYS A 60 2.34 -14.15 -19.86
C LYS A 60 3.76 -14.35 -19.34
N ARG A 61 4.62 -15.07 -20.08
CA ARG A 61 6.04 -15.26 -19.71
C ARG A 61 6.79 -13.93 -19.61
N LYS A 62 6.67 -13.07 -20.63
CA LYS A 62 7.28 -11.73 -20.61
C LYS A 62 6.79 -10.90 -19.43
N ARG A 63 5.49 -10.96 -19.14
CA ARG A 63 4.88 -10.25 -18.02
C ARG A 63 5.42 -10.73 -16.67
N ILE A 64 5.63 -12.03 -16.50
CA ILE A 64 6.23 -12.60 -15.29
C ILE A 64 7.64 -12.03 -15.07
N VAL A 65 8.47 -12.03 -16.11
CA VAL A 65 9.85 -11.49 -16.04
C VAL A 65 9.87 -10.01 -15.69
N VAL A 66 8.98 -9.21 -16.30
CA VAL A 66 8.90 -7.78 -16.00
C VAL A 66 8.49 -7.54 -14.55
N TYR A 67 7.46 -8.23 -14.06
CA TYR A 67 7.02 -8.06 -12.68
C TYR A 67 8.03 -8.56 -11.66
N SER A 68 8.72 -9.69 -11.93
CA SER A 68 9.75 -10.19 -11.02
C SER A 68 10.89 -9.18 -10.89
N ASN A 69 11.34 -8.60 -12.00
CA ASN A 69 12.42 -7.61 -11.98
C ASN A 69 12.01 -6.34 -11.22
N LEU A 70 10.78 -5.86 -11.45
CA LEU A 70 10.27 -4.69 -10.73
C LEU A 70 10.17 -4.96 -9.22
N LEU A 71 9.69 -6.14 -8.83
CA LEU A 71 9.63 -6.56 -7.43
C LEU A 71 11.03 -6.64 -6.81
N SER A 72 12.02 -7.19 -7.52
CA SER A 72 13.41 -7.25 -7.05
C SER A 72 13.98 -5.86 -6.80
N VAL A 73 13.82 -4.92 -7.73
CA VAL A 73 14.31 -3.54 -7.55
C VAL A 73 13.66 -2.86 -6.36
N VAL A 74 12.35 -3.05 -6.17
CA VAL A 74 11.62 -2.48 -5.02
C VAL A 74 12.09 -3.13 -3.71
N ALA A 75 12.31 -4.45 -3.69
CA ALA A 75 12.80 -5.16 -2.51
C ALA A 75 14.22 -4.71 -2.13
N GLU A 76 15.13 -4.61 -3.09
CA GLU A 76 16.50 -4.14 -2.87
C GLU A 76 16.53 -2.71 -2.29
N GLY A 77 15.69 -1.81 -2.83
CA GLY A 77 15.56 -0.45 -2.30
C GLY A 77 15.01 -0.41 -0.87
N CYS A 78 14.05 -1.28 -0.56
CA CYS A 78 13.48 -1.42 0.80
C CYS A 78 14.55 -1.89 1.80
N ASP A 79 15.34 -2.90 1.42
CA ASP A 79 16.41 -3.44 2.26
C ASP A 79 17.50 -2.41 2.51
N GLN A 80 17.92 -1.66 1.48
CA GLN A 80 18.89 -0.57 1.63
C GLN A 80 18.38 0.53 2.56
N GLN A 81 17.11 0.92 2.43
CA GLN A 81 16.49 1.91 3.30
C GLN A 81 16.42 1.42 4.75
N TRP A 82 16.06 0.15 4.96
CA TRP A 82 16.02 -0.47 6.29
C TRP A 82 17.40 -0.47 6.94
N GLN A 83 18.44 -0.90 6.21
CA GLN A 83 19.82 -0.91 6.70
C GLN A 83 20.31 0.49 7.08
N HIS A 84 20.00 1.50 6.25
CA HIS A 84 20.39 2.87 6.54
C HIS A 84 19.66 3.44 7.76
N SER A 85 18.37 3.11 7.93
CA SER A 85 17.60 3.48 9.11
C SER A 85 18.15 2.83 10.39
N ASP A 86 18.44 1.53 10.34
CA ASP A 86 19.01 0.79 11.47
C ASP A 86 20.39 1.34 11.85
N ALA A 87 21.25 1.63 10.86
CA ALA A 87 22.55 2.27 11.08
C ALA A 87 22.41 3.65 11.76
N ARG A 88 21.45 4.48 11.33
CA ARG A 88 21.17 5.78 11.95
C ARG A 88 20.68 5.63 13.40
N ALA A 89 19.77 4.67 13.63
CA ALA A 89 19.24 4.40 14.97
C ALA A 89 20.35 3.92 15.93
N LYS A 90 21.26 3.07 15.45
CA LYS A 90 22.43 2.62 16.22
C LYS A 90 23.37 3.77 16.58
N ARG A 91 23.73 4.62 15.61
CA ARG A 91 24.57 5.80 15.86
C ARG A 91 23.96 6.77 16.87
N HIS A 92 22.65 6.98 16.82
CA HIS A 92 21.96 7.84 17.80
C HIS A 92 22.10 7.29 19.22
N ARG A 93 21.83 6.00 19.41
CA ARG A 93 21.94 5.36 20.73
C ARG A 93 23.36 5.38 21.29
N GLU A 94 24.35 5.24 20.43
CA GLU A 94 25.76 5.33 20.81
C GLU A 94 26.13 6.76 21.25
N LYS A 95 25.67 7.77 20.52
CA LYS A 95 25.87 9.18 20.87
C LYS A 95 25.27 9.53 22.25
N ASP A 96 24.10 8.98 22.57
CA ASP A 96 23.46 9.19 23.87
C ASP A 96 24.22 8.49 25.00
N ARG A 97 24.82 7.33 24.74
CA ARG A 97 25.65 6.59 25.72
C ARG A 97 27.03 7.21 25.93
N GLY A 98 27.61 7.83 24.90
CA GLY A 98 28.93 8.48 24.95
C GLY A 98 28.90 9.93 25.46
N SER A 99 27.71 10.52 25.62
CA SER A 99 27.51 11.83 26.26
C SER A 99 27.62 11.68 27.78
N GLY A 100 28.77 11.26 28.28
CA GLY A 100 29.08 11.31 29.71
C GLY A 100 29.09 12.76 30.17
N ILE A 101 27.93 13.28 30.59
CA ILE A 101 27.89 14.52 31.37
C ILE A 101 28.14 14.09 32.80
N ALA A 102 29.32 14.37 33.31
CA ALA A 102 29.63 14.17 34.72
C ALA A 102 29.18 15.41 35.48
N GLU A 103 28.39 15.21 36.53
CA GLU A 103 28.09 16.23 37.52
C GLU A 103 29.20 16.18 38.58
N GLU A 104 29.93 17.27 38.73
CA GLU A 104 31.01 17.44 39.71
C GLU A 104 30.55 18.49 40.72
N GLU A 105 30.55 18.14 42.01
CA GLU A 105 30.33 19.12 43.08
C GLU A 105 31.63 19.85 43.37
N VAL A 106 31.61 21.18 43.26
CA VAL A 106 32.76 22.05 43.50
C VAL A 106 32.41 23.03 44.61
N ALA A 107 33.28 23.16 45.62
CA ALA A 107 33.14 24.19 46.63
C ALA A 107 33.52 25.56 46.04
N ALA A 108 32.60 26.51 46.06
CA ALA A 108 32.82 27.88 45.62
C ALA A 108 32.54 28.84 46.78
N LYS A 109 33.39 29.85 46.94
CA LYS A 109 33.14 30.90 47.93
C LYS A 109 32.16 31.92 47.38
N ASP A 110 31.17 32.27 48.17
CA ASP A 110 30.24 33.35 47.83
C ASP A 110 30.92 34.73 47.99
N HIS A 111 30.18 35.78 47.63
CA HIS A 111 30.66 37.16 47.75
C HIS A 111 30.95 37.61 49.20
N LYS A 112 30.56 36.82 50.20
CA LYS A 112 30.82 37.03 51.63
C LYS A 112 31.94 36.12 52.17
N GLY A 113 32.48 35.23 51.35
CA GLY A 113 33.55 34.30 51.70
C GLY A 113 33.07 32.96 52.30
N GLU A 114 31.76 32.69 52.30
CA GLU A 114 31.16 31.43 52.76
C GLU A 114 31.29 30.35 51.68
N GLU A 115 31.67 29.13 52.06
CA GLU A 115 31.78 28.01 51.12
C GLU A 115 30.42 27.41 50.81
N VAL A 116 30.04 27.46 49.53
CA VAL A 116 28.81 26.89 48.98
C VAL A 116 29.17 25.79 47.99
N ALA A 117 28.57 24.62 48.14
CA ALA A 117 28.71 23.55 47.16
C ALA A 117 27.88 23.88 45.91
N VAL A 118 28.54 23.89 44.74
CA VAL A 118 27.92 24.15 43.45
C VAL A 118 28.14 22.95 42.54
N THR A 119 27.05 22.41 41.99
CA THR A 119 27.13 21.34 41.00
C THR A 119 27.46 21.92 39.63
N GLN A 120 28.61 21.54 39.06
CA GLN A 120 29.00 21.89 37.70
C GLN A 120 28.87 20.68 36.78
N ARG A 121 28.24 20.87 35.62
CA ARG A 121 28.19 19.86 34.55
C ARG A 121 29.42 19.98 33.66
N ARG A 122 30.22 18.92 33.59
CA ARG A 122 31.35 18.83 32.66
C ARG A 122 31.09 17.77 31.61
N LYS A 123 31.34 18.14 30.35
CA LYS A 123 31.27 17.20 29.23
C LYS A 123 32.53 16.34 29.27
N VAL A 124 32.38 15.07 29.62
CA VAL A 124 33.47 14.09 29.53
C VAL A 124 33.66 13.76 28.05
N ILE A 125 34.80 14.16 27.51
CA ILE A 125 35.21 13.77 26.16
C ILE A 125 35.89 12.42 26.32
N SER A 126 35.20 11.32 25.95
CA SER A 126 35.85 10.01 25.85
C SER A 126 36.90 10.05 24.73
N SER A 127 38.13 9.64 25.03
CA SER A 127 39.28 9.60 24.11
C SER A 127 39.18 8.49 23.05
N ASP A 128 38.16 7.62 23.12
CA ASP A 128 38.09 6.41 22.29
C ASP A 128 37.69 6.69 20.83
N SER A 129 37.37 7.94 20.48
CA SER A 129 36.87 8.33 19.15
C SER A 129 37.96 8.65 18.12
N TYR A 130 39.26 8.48 18.42
CA TYR A 130 40.36 8.90 17.53
C TYR A 130 40.89 7.82 16.54
N CYS A 131 40.12 6.76 16.25
CA CYS A 131 40.59 5.63 15.43
C CYS A 131 39.82 5.38 14.11
N LEU A 132 39.11 6.36 13.54
CA LEU A 132 38.41 6.18 12.25
C LEU A 132 38.74 7.25 11.19
N LEU A 133 39.99 7.73 11.17
CA LEU A 133 40.54 8.54 10.08
C LEU A 133 41.87 7.93 9.64
N GLN A 134 41.80 6.95 8.74
CA GLN A 134 42.90 6.56 7.87
C GLN A 134 42.35 6.18 6.49
#